data_AF-A0A512C0Q1-F1
#
_entry.id   AF-A0A512C0Q1-F1
#
_cell.length_a   1.000
_cell.length_b   1.000
_cell.length_c   1.000
_cell.angle_alpha   90.00
_cell.angle_beta   90.00
_cell.angle_gamma   90.00
#
_symmetry.space_group_name_H-M   'P 1'
#
loop_
_entity.id
_entity.type
_entity.pdbx_description
1 polymer ?
#
loop_
_entity_poly.entity_id
_entity_poly.type
_entity_poly.pdbx_seq_one_letter_code
_entity_poly.pdbx_strand_id
1 'polypeptide(L)'
;MFEGGDRGTWISDRTHPCHPSIFNDETNPEAKKDFFGGVKAKQHIVCALMQGPEEHYAHCEEIARTIYKSVIEAHRCTVEQIAILEPALSETVAITMCIALREATEEAIRRGVPRQAAIEFMLGHVNIGLSIAFEVFPEGKFSDGALHAIEQAKPQIFREGWLERVSDPKAVLQSVKDICNWRGRRRACY
;
A
#
# COMPACT_ATOMS: atom_id res chain seq x y z
N MET A 1 -7.98 -5.41 -20.72
CA MET A 1 -7.56 -6.80 -20.42
C MET A 1 -8.47 -7.50 -19.41
N PHE A 2 -9.48 -6.80 -18.90
CA PHE A 2 -10.60 -7.36 -18.16
C PHE A 2 -11.87 -7.07 -18.98
N GLU A 3 -12.16 -7.90 -19.98
CA GLU A 3 -13.41 -7.74 -20.74
C GLU A 3 -14.55 -8.35 -19.93
N GLY A 4 -15.47 -7.49 -19.49
CA GLY A 4 -16.76 -7.91 -18.95
C GLY A 4 -17.59 -8.53 -20.07
N GLY A 5 -17.79 -9.84 -20.02
CA GLY A 5 -18.69 -10.52 -20.93
C GLY A 5 -20.13 -10.07 -20.68
N ASP A 6 -20.85 -9.76 -21.76
CA ASP A 6 -22.27 -9.45 -21.73
C ASP A 6 -23.07 -10.66 -21.19
N ARG A 7 -23.30 -10.66 -19.88
CA ARG A 7 -24.22 -11.55 -19.19
C ARG A 7 -25.16 -10.68 -18.37
N GLY A 8 -26.07 -10.02 -19.07
CA GLY A 8 -27.14 -9.22 -18.48
C GLY A 8 -27.74 -9.93 -17.25
N THR A 9 -27.81 -9.17 -16.14
CA THR A 9 -28.37 -9.41 -14.78
C THR A 9 -27.39 -9.42 -13.61
N TRP A 10 -26.07 -9.60 -13.80
CA TRP A 10 -25.12 -9.69 -12.67
C TRP A 10 -24.23 -8.44 -12.50
N ILE A 11 -24.19 -7.90 -11.28
CA ILE A 11 -23.30 -6.80 -10.86
C ILE A 11 -22.00 -7.40 -10.30
N SER A 12 -20.85 -6.85 -10.69
CA SER A 12 -19.58 -7.15 -10.01
C SER A 12 -18.91 -5.85 -9.57
N ASP A 13 -18.60 -5.78 -8.28
CA ASP A 13 -17.83 -4.73 -7.63
C ASP A 13 -16.45 -5.26 -7.20
N ARG A 14 -15.49 -4.35 -7.10
CA ARG A 14 -14.21 -4.55 -6.44
C ARG A 14 -13.98 -3.43 -5.45
N THR A 15 -13.94 -3.78 -4.17
CA THR A 15 -13.58 -2.86 -3.10
C THR A 15 -12.32 -3.33 -2.39
N HIS A 16 -11.40 -2.41 -2.11
CA HIS A 16 -10.19 -2.69 -1.35
C HIS A 16 -9.94 -1.61 -0.26
N PRO A 17 -9.61 -1.99 0.98
CA PRO A 17 -9.29 -1.03 2.03
C PRO A 17 -7.91 -0.42 1.80
N CYS A 18 -7.75 0.88 2.06
CA CYS A 18 -6.41 1.50 2.07
C CYS A 18 -5.64 1.22 3.37
N HIS A 19 -6.32 0.68 4.38
CA HIS A 19 -5.89 0.64 5.78
C HIS A 19 -5.76 2.03 6.42
N PRO A 20 -5.75 2.11 7.76
CA PRO A 20 -5.45 3.34 8.47
C PRO A 20 -4.06 3.87 8.13
N SER A 21 -3.97 5.16 7.81
CA SER A 21 -2.71 5.82 7.47
C SER A 21 -1.73 5.78 8.65
N ILE A 22 -0.43 5.61 8.37
CA ILE A 22 0.63 5.77 9.38
C ILE A 22 0.65 7.21 9.95
N PHE A 23 0.22 8.18 9.15
CA PHE A 23 0.00 9.56 9.56
C PHE A 23 -1.51 9.76 9.71
N ASN A 24 -2.01 9.56 10.93
CA ASN A 24 -3.41 9.75 11.30
C ASN A 24 -3.53 10.66 12.53
N ASP A 25 -4.74 11.16 12.74
CA ASP A 25 -5.11 12.04 13.86
C ASP A 25 -5.83 11.27 14.99
N GLU A 26 -5.75 9.94 15.01
CA GLU A 26 -6.42 9.12 16.02
C GLU A 26 -5.89 9.46 17.41
N THR A 27 -6.80 9.75 18.34
CA THR A 27 -6.45 10.02 19.75
C THR A 27 -6.73 8.83 20.65
N ASN A 28 -7.59 7.91 20.21
CA ASN A 28 -7.92 6.71 20.95
C ASN A 28 -6.76 5.69 20.87
N PRO A 29 -6.23 5.18 22.01
CA PRO A 29 -5.16 4.19 22.01
C PRO A 29 -5.46 2.89 21.28
N GLU A 30 -6.73 2.46 21.23
CA GLU A 30 -7.13 1.27 20.49
C GLU A 30 -7.18 1.54 18.99
N ALA A 31 -7.62 2.73 18.57
CA ALA A 31 -7.56 3.14 17.16
C ALA A 31 -6.10 3.25 16.68
N LYS A 32 -5.19 3.79 17.51
CA LYS A 32 -3.75 3.83 17.18
C LYS A 32 -3.11 2.45 16.97
N LYS A 33 -3.73 1.39 17.47
CA LYS A 33 -3.27 -0.01 17.32
C LYS A 33 -4.06 -0.79 16.27
N ASP A 34 -5.06 -0.17 15.67
CA ASP A 34 -5.83 -0.74 14.58
C ASP A 34 -5.07 -0.49 13.26
N PHE A 35 -4.07 -1.34 12.99
CA PHE A 35 -3.27 -1.24 11.76
C PHE A 35 -3.97 -1.82 10.52
N PHE A 36 -5.02 -2.63 10.73
CA PHE A 36 -5.77 -3.27 9.65
C PHE A 36 -6.95 -2.40 9.19
N GLY A 37 -7.58 -1.66 10.12
CA GLY A 37 -8.83 -0.98 9.88
C GLY A 37 -10.03 -1.88 10.15
N GLY A 38 -11.23 -1.32 10.09
CA GLY A 38 -12.47 -2.08 10.34
C GLY A 38 -12.87 -2.19 11.82
N VAL A 39 -12.06 -1.67 12.75
CA VAL A 39 -12.32 -1.77 14.19
C VAL A 39 -12.59 -0.41 14.82
N LYS A 40 -11.58 0.47 14.85
CA LYS A 40 -11.69 1.81 15.47
C LYS A 40 -11.00 2.90 14.69
N ALA A 41 -9.92 2.60 13.98
CA ALA A 41 -9.25 3.61 13.19
C ALA A 41 -10.03 3.91 11.92
N LYS A 42 -10.02 5.19 11.54
CA LYS A 42 -10.54 5.64 10.27
C LYS A 42 -9.60 5.22 9.13
N GLN A 43 -10.19 4.88 7.99
CA GLN A 43 -9.45 4.50 6.78
C GLN A 43 -10.12 5.03 5.52
N HIS A 44 -9.37 5.07 4.43
CA HIS A 44 -9.93 5.25 3.09
C HIS A 44 -10.22 3.88 2.45
N ILE A 45 -11.05 3.85 1.43
CA ILE A 45 -11.24 2.67 0.57
C ILE A 45 -11.19 3.07 -0.90
N VAL A 46 -10.90 2.12 -1.78
CA VAL A 46 -11.06 2.26 -3.23
C VAL A 46 -12.14 1.31 -3.73
N CYS A 47 -13.00 1.77 -4.62
CA CYS A 47 -14.14 1.02 -5.15
C CYS A 47 -14.16 1.07 -6.68
N ALA A 48 -14.50 -0.04 -7.34
CA ALA A 48 -14.65 -0.11 -8.78
C ALA A 48 -15.86 -0.96 -9.19
N LEU A 49 -16.78 -0.37 -9.95
CA LEU A 49 -17.82 -1.13 -10.65
C LEU A 49 -17.20 -1.81 -11.87
N MET A 50 -16.96 -3.13 -11.78
CA MET A 50 -16.35 -3.92 -12.85
C MET A 50 -17.32 -4.19 -13.99
N GLN A 51 -18.58 -4.47 -13.66
CA GLN A 51 -19.65 -4.65 -14.64
C GLN A 51 -21.02 -4.33 -14.01
N GLY A 52 -21.93 -3.80 -14.82
CA GLY A 52 -23.31 -3.50 -14.44
C GLY A 52 -23.71 -2.05 -14.74
N PRO A 53 -25.00 -1.71 -14.54
CA PRO A 53 -25.48 -0.33 -14.64
C PRO A 53 -24.76 0.62 -13.70
N GLU A 54 -24.44 1.81 -14.20
CA GLU A 54 -23.76 2.89 -13.47
C GLU A 54 -24.47 3.27 -12.16
N GLU A 55 -25.80 3.26 -12.17
CA GLU A 55 -26.66 3.53 -11.01
C GLU A 55 -26.41 2.60 -9.82
N HIS A 56 -25.81 1.42 -10.05
CA HIS A 56 -25.46 0.49 -8.98
C HIS A 56 -24.17 0.84 -8.23
N TYR A 57 -23.32 1.73 -8.77
CA TYR A 57 -22.06 2.11 -8.11
C TYR A 57 -22.31 2.65 -6.69
N ALA A 58 -23.28 3.57 -6.55
CA ALA A 58 -23.60 4.15 -5.25
C ALA A 58 -24.04 3.11 -4.21
N HIS A 59 -24.81 2.10 -4.64
CA HIS A 59 -25.23 1.01 -3.75
C HIS A 59 -24.06 0.11 -3.35
N CYS A 60 -23.16 -0.20 -4.29
CA CYS A 60 -21.95 -0.98 -3.99
C CYS A 60 -21.04 -0.23 -3.02
N GLU A 61 -20.87 1.09 -3.19
CA GLU A 61 -20.10 1.94 -2.28
C GLU A 61 -20.70 1.95 -0.86
N GLU A 62 -22.02 2.00 -0.72
CA GLU A 62 -22.68 1.97 0.59
C GLU A 62 -22.41 0.64 1.34
N ILE A 63 -22.48 -0.48 0.62
CA ILE A 63 -22.14 -1.81 1.16
C ILE A 63 -20.67 -1.85 1.58
N ALA A 64 -19.77 -1.37 0.71
CA ALA A 64 -18.34 -1.29 0.97
C ALA A 64 -18.03 -0.46 2.24
N ARG A 65 -18.62 0.73 2.38
CA ARG A 65 -18.49 1.58 3.56
C ARG A 65 -18.99 0.92 4.84
N THR A 66 -20.02 0.09 4.72
CA THR A 66 -20.56 -0.68 5.86
C THR A 66 -19.59 -1.78 6.29
N ILE A 67 -19.01 -2.52 5.34
CA ILE A 67 -18.06 -3.61 5.62
C ILE A 67 -16.75 -3.06 6.21
N TYR A 68 -16.23 -1.96 5.65
CA TYR A 68 -14.93 -1.40 6.02
C TYR A 68 -14.99 -0.24 7.03
N LYS A 69 -16.12 -0.07 7.73
CA LYS A 69 -16.30 1.03 8.70
C LYS A 69 -15.13 1.06 9.70
N SER A 70 -14.50 2.20 9.99
CA SER A 70 -14.94 3.58 9.71
C SER A 70 -14.25 4.19 8.49
N VAL A 71 -15.01 4.40 7.40
CA VAL A 71 -14.48 4.96 6.15
C VAL A 71 -14.55 6.48 6.16
N ILE A 72 -13.43 7.15 5.84
CA ILE A 72 -13.35 8.60 5.59
C ILE A 72 -13.92 8.84 4.19
N GLU A 73 -13.15 8.49 3.16
CA GLU A 73 -13.54 8.60 1.76
C GLU A 73 -13.48 7.26 1.05
N ALA A 74 -14.41 7.06 0.12
CA ALA A 74 -14.39 5.97 -0.84
C ALA A 74 -14.03 6.55 -2.21
N HIS A 75 -12.86 6.18 -2.72
CA HIS A 75 -12.34 6.69 -3.98
C HIS A 75 -12.77 5.77 -5.11
N ARG A 76 -13.42 6.35 -6.11
CA ARG A 76 -13.78 5.61 -7.31
C ARG A 76 -12.57 5.34 -8.19
N CYS A 77 -12.40 4.08 -8.60
CA CYS A 77 -11.35 3.62 -9.49
C CYS A 77 -11.92 2.72 -10.61
N THR A 78 -11.11 2.44 -11.63
CA THR A 78 -11.31 1.28 -12.50
C THR A 78 -10.67 0.03 -11.89
N VAL A 79 -11.03 -1.16 -12.38
CA VAL A 79 -10.41 -2.42 -11.92
C VAL A 79 -8.92 -2.43 -12.24
N GLU A 80 -8.51 -1.88 -13.39
CA GLU A 80 -7.10 -1.73 -13.76
C GLU A 80 -6.35 -0.79 -12.81
N GLN A 81 -6.96 0.30 -12.38
CA GLN A 81 -6.36 1.20 -11.39
C GLN A 81 -6.21 0.51 -10.03
N ILE A 82 -7.21 -0.26 -9.60
CA ILE A 82 -7.08 -1.07 -8.38
C ILE A 82 -5.94 -2.09 -8.53
N ALA A 83 -5.76 -2.74 -9.69
CA ALA A 83 -4.65 -3.66 -9.93
C ALA A 83 -3.26 -2.98 -9.87
N ILE A 84 -3.17 -1.70 -10.24
CA ILE A 84 -1.96 -0.88 -10.08
C ILE A 84 -1.73 -0.56 -8.59
N LEU A 85 -2.78 -0.24 -7.84
CA LEU A 85 -2.67 0.01 -6.40
C LEU A 85 -2.26 -1.26 -5.65
N GLU A 86 -2.88 -2.39 -5.98
CA GLU A 86 -2.60 -3.70 -5.41
C GLU A 86 -2.73 -4.80 -6.48
N PRO A 87 -1.70 -5.62 -6.73
CA PRO A 87 -0.47 -5.82 -5.92
C PRO A 87 0.72 -4.93 -6.27
N ALA A 88 0.64 -4.10 -7.32
CA ALA A 88 1.84 -3.47 -7.86
C ALA A 88 2.44 -2.39 -6.92
N LEU A 89 1.63 -1.47 -6.41
CA LEU A 89 2.14 -0.42 -5.52
C LEU A 89 2.26 -0.92 -4.07
N SER A 90 1.19 -1.50 -3.50
CA SER A 90 1.15 -1.91 -2.09
C SER A 90 2.11 -3.06 -1.80
N GLU A 91 1.95 -4.21 -2.45
CA GLU A 91 2.72 -5.41 -2.13
C GLU A 91 4.12 -5.38 -2.76
N THR A 92 4.18 -5.15 -4.07
CA THR A 92 5.43 -5.30 -4.84
C THR A 92 6.44 -4.21 -4.49
N VAL A 93 5.99 -2.96 -4.33
CA VAL A 93 6.89 -1.85 -3.97
C VAL A 93 6.93 -1.65 -2.46
N ALA A 94 5.81 -1.27 -1.83
CA ALA A 94 5.84 -0.79 -0.45
C ALA A 94 6.18 -1.92 0.55
N ILE A 95 5.49 -3.06 0.51
CA ILE A 95 5.77 -4.17 1.44
C ILE A 95 7.17 -4.75 1.21
N THR A 96 7.63 -4.89 -0.04
CA THR A 96 9.02 -5.29 -0.32
C THR A 96 10.04 -4.34 0.32
N MET A 97 9.82 -3.02 0.23
CA MET A 97 10.68 -2.04 0.89
C MET A 97 10.61 -2.14 2.42
N CYS A 98 9.44 -2.39 3.00
CA CYS A 98 9.32 -2.64 4.45
C CYS A 98 10.17 -3.83 4.91
N ILE A 99 10.17 -4.92 4.13
CA ILE A 99 11.02 -6.08 4.42
C ILE A 99 12.50 -5.74 4.27
N ALA A 100 12.89 -5.03 3.21
CA ALA A 100 14.28 -4.61 3.02
C ALA A 100 14.79 -3.69 4.16
N LEU A 101 13.95 -2.78 4.67
CA LEU A 101 14.27 -1.93 5.82
C LEU A 101 14.51 -2.77 7.09
N ARG A 102 13.70 -3.80 7.31
CA ARG A 102 13.90 -4.75 8.41
C ARG A 102 15.23 -5.50 8.26
N GLU A 103 15.52 -6.00 7.06
CA GLU A 103 16.78 -6.72 6.78
C GLU A 103 18.01 -5.84 7.02
N ALA A 104 17.98 -4.59 6.54
CA ALA A 104 19.03 -3.60 6.80
C ALA A 104 19.19 -3.30 8.30
N THR A 105 18.07 -3.27 9.05
CA THR A 105 18.11 -3.09 10.50
C THR A 105 18.77 -4.29 11.20
N GLU A 106 18.42 -5.52 10.82
CA GLU A 106 19.06 -6.72 11.37
C GLU A 106 20.55 -6.81 11.01
N GLU A 107 20.95 -6.34 9.83
CA GLU A 107 22.35 -6.25 9.44
C GLU A 107 23.14 -5.27 10.32
N ALA A 108 22.55 -4.13 10.69
CA ALA A 108 23.16 -3.21 11.66
C ALA A 108 23.31 -3.86 13.04
N ILE A 109 22.30 -4.61 13.49
CA ILE A 109 22.35 -5.38 14.74
C ILE A 109 23.47 -6.41 14.70
N ARG A 110 23.59 -7.16 13.60
CA ARG A 110 24.65 -8.15 13.39
C ARG A 110 26.04 -7.53 13.46
N ARG A 111 26.18 -6.26 13.08
CA ARG A 111 27.44 -5.48 13.16
C ARG A 111 27.71 -4.89 14.54
N GLY A 112 26.88 -5.19 15.54
CA GLY A 112 27.11 -4.83 16.94
C GLY A 112 26.28 -3.65 17.45
N VAL A 113 25.37 -3.09 16.64
CA VAL A 113 24.44 -2.06 17.13
C VAL A 113 23.43 -2.71 18.10
N PRO A 114 23.18 -2.13 19.29
CA PRO A 114 22.15 -2.64 20.19
C PRO A 114 20.78 -2.71 19.50
N ARG A 115 20.06 -3.84 19.66
CA ARG A 115 18.79 -4.12 18.97
C ARG A 115 17.78 -2.98 19.10
N GLN A 116 17.51 -2.51 20.32
CA GLN A 116 16.57 -1.42 20.55
C GLN A 116 17.01 -0.15 19.80
N ALA A 117 18.30 0.19 19.87
CA ALA A 117 18.83 1.37 19.20
C ALA A 117 18.66 1.29 17.67
N ALA A 118 18.95 0.13 17.06
CA ALA A 118 18.78 -0.06 15.62
C ALA A 118 17.31 0.08 15.18
N ILE A 119 16.39 -0.55 15.92
CA ILE A 119 14.95 -0.54 15.60
C ILE A 119 14.36 0.88 15.75
N GLU A 120 14.56 1.52 16.91
CA GLU A 120 14.02 2.85 17.16
C GLU A 120 14.62 3.89 16.21
N PHE A 121 15.91 3.78 15.91
CA PHE A 121 16.56 4.67 14.95
C PHE A 121 15.99 4.52 13.54
N MET A 122 15.81 3.28 13.07
CA MET A 122 15.20 3.01 11.76
C MET A 122 13.77 3.53 11.68
N LEU A 123 12.90 3.15 12.62
CA LEU A 123 11.49 3.51 12.58
C LEU A 123 11.27 5.03 12.70
N GLY A 124 12.07 5.71 13.54
CA GLY A 124 12.06 7.17 13.63
C GLY A 124 12.47 7.85 12.31
N HIS A 125 13.51 7.33 11.64
CA HIS A 125 13.98 7.88 10.36
C HIS A 125 13.00 7.60 9.21
N VAL A 126 12.34 6.44 9.20
CA VAL A 126 11.26 6.15 8.25
C VAL A 126 10.09 7.12 8.44
N ASN A 127 9.70 7.41 9.70
CA ASN A 127 8.63 8.36 9.97
C ASN A 127 8.92 9.76 9.42
N ILE A 128 10.09 10.36 9.74
CA ILE A 128 10.44 11.69 9.23
C ILE A 128 10.70 11.67 7.72
N GLY A 129 11.30 10.58 7.19
CA GLY A 129 11.56 10.44 5.76
C GLY A 129 10.27 10.41 4.95
N LEU A 130 9.29 9.61 5.38
CA LEU A 130 7.98 9.52 4.73
C LEU A 130 7.17 10.81 4.91
N SER A 131 7.24 11.47 6.07
CA SER A 131 6.47 12.70 6.29
C SER A 131 6.94 13.85 5.39
N ILE A 132 8.25 13.92 5.10
CA ILE A 132 8.81 14.86 4.13
C ILE A 132 8.47 14.43 2.70
N ALA A 133 8.69 13.16 2.35
CA ALA A 133 8.53 12.67 0.98
C ALA A 133 7.07 12.72 0.48
N PHE A 134 6.10 12.56 1.38
CA PHE A 134 4.66 12.66 1.07
C PHE A 134 4.05 14.00 1.49
N GLU A 135 4.88 15.01 1.79
CA GLU A 135 4.45 16.39 2.09
C GLU A 135 3.50 16.53 3.29
N VAL A 136 3.48 15.53 4.18
CA VAL A 136 2.74 15.59 5.46
C VAL A 136 3.38 16.60 6.41
N PHE A 137 4.68 16.82 6.29
CA PHE A 137 5.41 17.90 6.94
C PHE A 137 5.94 18.89 5.89
N PRO A 138 5.12 19.89 5.47
CA PRO A 138 5.44 20.77 4.34
C PRO A 138 6.72 21.60 4.52
N GLU A 139 7.08 21.93 5.76
CA GLU A 139 8.29 22.69 6.07
C GLU A 139 9.55 21.81 6.10
N GLY A 140 9.36 20.49 6.17
CA GLY A 140 10.44 19.52 6.25
C GLY A 140 11.25 19.45 4.97
N LYS A 141 12.58 19.41 5.12
CA LYS A 141 13.51 19.28 3.98
C LYS A 141 14.60 18.29 4.32
N PHE A 142 14.98 17.47 3.35
CA PHE A 142 16.22 16.71 3.44
C PHE A 142 17.41 17.67 3.43
N SER A 143 18.39 17.42 4.29
CA SER A 143 19.66 18.17 4.24
C SER A 143 20.43 17.84 2.97
N ASP A 144 21.31 18.74 2.54
CA ASP A 144 22.16 18.51 1.36
C ASP A 144 22.99 17.22 1.49
N GLY A 145 23.47 16.93 2.70
CA GLY A 145 24.17 15.68 3.00
C GLY A 145 23.29 14.43 2.83
N ALA A 146 22.01 14.51 3.23
CA ALA A 146 21.06 13.42 3.04
C ALA A 146 20.73 13.21 1.55
N LEU A 147 20.51 14.29 0.80
CA LEU A 147 20.26 14.24 -0.64
C LEU A 147 21.45 13.63 -1.39
N HIS A 148 22.67 14.05 -1.05
CA HIS A 148 23.89 13.47 -1.62
C HIS A 148 24.01 11.98 -1.32
N ALA A 149 23.75 11.56 -0.07
CA ALA A 149 23.76 10.15 0.30
C ALA A 149 22.71 9.33 -0.47
N ILE A 150 21.50 9.86 -0.66
CA ILE A 150 20.43 9.23 -1.44
C ILE A 150 20.84 9.07 -2.90
N GLU A 151 21.43 10.10 -3.51
CA GLU A 151 21.90 10.06 -4.89
C GLU A 151 22.92 8.93 -5.11
N GLN A 152 23.88 8.78 -4.20
CA GLN A 152 24.89 7.72 -4.26
C GLN A 152 24.30 6.32 -3.95
N ALA A 153 23.31 6.24 -3.05
CA ALA A 153 22.72 4.98 -2.63
C ALA A 153 21.75 4.40 -3.67
N LYS A 154 21.01 5.24 -4.40
CA LYS A 154 20.00 4.81 -5.38
C LYS A 154 20.49 3.73 -6.35
N PRO A 155 21.63 3.89 -7.07
CA PRO A 155 22.12 2.86 -7.99
C PRO A 155 22.64 1.59 -7.30
N GLN A 156 22.96 1.64 -6.00
CA GLN A 156 23.42 0.49 -5.21
C GLN A 156 22.25 -0.36 -4.71
N ILE A 157 21.12 0.28 -4.42
CA ILE A 157 19.92 -0.36 -3.87
C ILE A 157 18.96 -0.77 -4.97
N PHE A 158 18.74 0.09 -5.96
CA PHE A 158 17.75 -0.11 -7.01
C PHE A 158 18.39 -0.51 -8.33
N ARG A 159 17.81 -1.53 -8.96
CA ARG A 159 18.14 -1.89 -10.33
C ARG A 159 17.72 -0.76 -11.29
N GLU A 160 18.53 -0.48 -12.30
CA GLU A 160 18.15 0.47 -13.35
C GLU A 160 16.84 0.06 -14.03
N GLY A 161 15.96 1.05 -14.25
CA GLY A 161 14.62 0.86 -14.84
C GLY A 161 13.67 0.01 -13.98
N TRP A 162 13.89 -0.08 -12.66
CA TRP A 162 13.04 -0.87 -11.78
C TRP A 162 11.60 -0.36 -11.78
N LEU A 163 11.39 0.96 -11.76
CA LEU A 163 10.08 1.56 -11.63
C LEU A 163 9.20 1.25 -12.84
N GLU A 164 9.73 1.45 -14.05
CA GLU A 164 9.06 1.10 -15.31
C GLU A 164 8.76 -0.40 -15.36
N ARG A 165 9.68 -1.23 -14.88
CA ARG A 165 9.51 -2.69 -14.90
C ARG A 165 8.41 -3.17 -13.96
N VAL A 166 8.29 -2.62 -12.76
CA VAL A 166 7.26 -3.03 -11.78
C VAL A 166 5.90 -2.39 -12.07
N SER A 167 5.87 -1.25 -12.77
CA SER A 167 4.63 -0.57 -13.18
C SER A 167 4.13 -0.97 -14.57
N ASP A 168 4.90 -1.78 -15.33
CA ASP A 168 4.48 -2.26 -16.64
C ASP A 168 3.16 -3.03 -16.54
N PRO A 169 2.11 -2.68 -17.33
CA PRO A 169 0.81 -3.33 -17.23
C PRO A 169 0.82 -4.85 -17.39
N LYS A 170 1.77 -5.41 -18.16
CA LYS A 170 1.94 -6.86 -18.30
C LYS A 170 2.54 -7.46 -17.04
N ALA A 171 3.49 -6.78 -16.41
CA ALA A 171 4.07 -7.21 -15.13
C ALA A 171 3.01 -7.19 -14.02
N VAL A 172 2.19 -6.13 -13.95
CA VAL A 172 1.07 -6.03 -13.01
C VAL A 172 0.09 -7.18 -13.20
N LEU A 173 -0.34 -7.44 -14.45
CA LEU A 173 -1.24 -8.56 -14.74
C LEU A 173 -0.61 -9.91 -14.38
N GLN A 174 0.66 -10.11 -14.67
CA GLN A 174 1.35 -11.35 -14.35
C GLN A 174 1.38 -11.57 -12.84
N SER A 175 1.67 -10.53 -12.05
CA SER A 175 1.60 -10.57 -10.58
C SER A 175 0.22 -10.97 -10.09
N VAL A 176 -0.85 -10.36 -10.62
CA VAL A 176 -2.24 -10.75 -10.31
C VAL A 176 -2.49 -12.22 -10.63
N LYS A 177 -2.05 -12.71 -11.80
CA LYS A 177 -2.22 -14.12 -12.19
C LYS A 177 -1.45 -15.06 -11.25
N ASP A 178 -0.24 -14.70 -10.87
CA ASP A 178 0.60 -15.53 -10.01
C ASP A 178 -0.02 -15.66 -8.62
N ILE A 179 -0.54 -14.56 -8.06
CA ILE A 179 -1.20 -14.54 -6.76
C ILE A 179 -2.54 -15.32 -6.81
N CYS A 180 -3.39 -15.07 -7.80
CA CYS A 180 -4.68 -15.77 -7.90
C CYS A 180 -4.55 -17.28 -8.18
N ASN A 181 -3.47 -17.70 -8.85
CA ASN A 181 -3.22 -19.11 -9.18
C ASN A 181 -2.17 -19.76 -8.27
N TRP A 182 -1.73 -19.06 -7.22
CA TRP A 182 -0.72 -19.55 -6.30
C TRP A 182 -1.22 -20.78 -5.54
N ARG A 183 -0.56 -21.92 -5.73
CA ARG A 183 -0.88 -23.20 -5.06
C ARG A 183 -0.04 -23.47 -3.81
N GLY A 184 0.57 -22.44 -3.21
CA GLY A 184 1.40 -22.58 -2.01
C GLY A 184 0.61 -22.89 -0.73
N ARG A 185 1.29 -23.43 0.29
CA ARG A 185 0.68 -23.97 1.54
C ARG A 185 0.15 -22.93 2.53
N ARG A 186 0.31 -21.63 2.29
CA ARG A 186 -0.21 -20.56 3.15
C ARG A 186 -1.13 -19.69 2.30
N ARG A 187 -2.39 -19.53 2.73
CA ARG A 187 -3.33 -18.58 2.11
C ARG A 187 -2.70 -17.19 2.20
N ALA A 188 -2.78 -16.42 1.12
CA ALA A 188 -2.54 -14.99 1.17
C ALA A 188 -3.45 -14.41 2.27
N CYS A 189 -2.91 -13.50 3.09
CA CYS A 189 -3.69 -12.79 4.08
C CYS A 189 -4.64 -11.86 3.33
N TYR A 190 -5.89 -12.31 3.13
CA TYR A 190 -7.03 -11.51 2.71
C TYR A 190 -8.07 -11.55 3.83
#